data_AF-A0A8J3C1A0-F1
#
_entry.id   AF-A0A8J3C1A0-F1
#
_cell.length_a   1.000
_cell.length_b   1.000
_cell.length_c   1.000
_cell.angle_alpha   90.00
_cell.angle_beta   90.00
_cell.angle_gamma   90.00
#
_symmetry.space_group_name_H-M   'P 1'
#
loop_
_entity.id
_entity.type
_entity.pdbx_description
1 polymer ?
#
loop_
_entity_poly.entity_id
_entity_poly.type
_entity_poly.pdbx_seq_one_letter_code
_entity_poly.pdbx_strand_id
1 'polypeptide(L)'
;MPAPFVKRLCGYRTGGNPNTSDNSDALSKELGHALFEAIGVPPNQVGPSDVGTEMEAGIRRHLHSLRPDLRIQDSPSAAEFEQYRHLTVFPRFRRDRSDTAAHLAPVAAAVAAMSPSNNRENLQRLLEEASQRLRAQDDLSLELLLQMPEEALLNIDVTVADLRPGSPSRLHIALSSKWSLRTDRAQDCVSQGAKLVAQRRGRMPHFAVVTMEPRPSMLKILGDGSGSVDCIYHLDLPALEQAMETLVDLPRRRGRKWAPMQTFRRLIAQRRLLDYDELLEELAGLPPGEAAR
;
A
#
# COMPACT_ATOMS: atom_id res chain seq x y z
N MET A 1 -8.74 18.24 -13.40
CA MET A 1 -8.74 19.45 -12.55
C MET A 1 -7.76 19.17 -11.41
N PRO A 2 -7.03 20.17 -10.88
CA PRO A 2 -6.14 19.88 -9.77
C PRO A 2 -6.92 19.32 -8.59
N ALA A 3 -6.33 18.36 -7.87
CA ALA A 3 -6.92 17.87 -6.64
C ALA A 3 -7.20 19.05 -5.69
N PRO A 4 -8.38 19.16 -5.06
CA PRO A 4 -8.84 20.40 -4.41
C PRO A 4 -7.99 20.81 -3.19
N PHE A 5 -7.14 19.91 -2.71
CA PHE A 5 -6.21 20.15 -1.61
C PHE A 5 -4.78 20.46 -2.06
N VAL A 6 -4.41 20.21 -3.32
CA VAL A 6 -3.00 20.22 -3.78
C VAL A 6 -2.33 21.57 -3.56
N LYS A 7 -3.01 22.68 -3.91
CA LYS A 7 -2.44 24.02 -3.82
C LYS A 7 -2.03 24.40 -2.40
N ARG A 8 -2.74 23.91 -1.37
CA ARG A 8 -2.39 24.15 0.04
C ARG A 8 -1.18 23.34 0.51
N LEU A 9 -0.90 22.23 -0.16
CA LEU A 9 0.22 21.34 0.16
C LEU A 9 1.51 21.77 -0.54
N CYS A 10 1.41 22.48 -1.66
CA CYS A 10 2.57 23.09 -2.31
C CYS A 10 3.18 24.19 -1.43
N GLY A 11 4.50 24.30 -1.42
CA GLY A 11 5.18 25.43 -0.78
C GLY A 11 6.70 25.27 -0.77
N TYR A 12 7.39 26.36 -0.49
CA TYR A 12 8.85 26.43 -0.55
C TYR A 12 9.47 26.07 0.79
N ARG A 13 10.60 25.36 0.75
CA ARG A 13 11.43 25.06 1.94
C ARG A 13 12.26 26.29 2.31
N THR A 14 12.91 26.27 3.47
CA THR A 14 13.81 27.34 3.95
C THR A 14 14.90 27.74 2.94
N GLY A 15 15.36 26.81 2.09
CA GLY A 15 16.31 27.07 1.02
C GLY A 15 15.73 27.57 -0.30
N GLY A 16 14.45 27.96 -0.35
CA GLY A 16 13.77 28.48 -1.54
C GLY A 16 13.36 27.45 -2.59
N ASN A 17 13.68 26.16 -2.39
CA ASN A 17 13.29 25.10 -3.32
C ASN A 17 11.86 24.59 -3.01
N PRO A 18 11.07 24.24 -4.04
CA PRO A 18 9.76 23.60 -3.91
C PRO A 18 9.80 22.33 -3.05
N ASN A 19 8.79 22.11 -2.22
CA ASN A 19 8.70 20.93 -1.37
C ASN A 19 8.48 19.60 -2.14
N THR A 20 8.28 19.65 -3.47
CA THR A 20 8.22 18.51 -4.39
C THR A 20 9.58 18.13 -4.99
N SER A 21 10.57 19.04 -4.94
CA SER A 21 11.88 18.82 -5.58
C SER A 21 12.88 18.11 -4.67
N ASP A 22 13.85 17.43 -5.29
CA ASP A 22 15.05 16.91 -4.64
C ASP A 22 16.12 18.01 -4.56
N ASN A 23 16.55 18.35 -3.33
CA ASN A 23 17.51 19.42 -3.08
C ASN A 23 18.92 19.14 -3.65
N SER A 24 19.21 17.91 -4.04
CA SER A 24 20.49 17.51 -4.63
C SER A 24 20.49 17.48 -6.16
N ASP A 25 19.31 17.57 -6.79
CA ASP A 25 19.14 17.42 -8.24
C ASP A 25 18.70 18.75 -8.88
N ALA A 26 19.58 19.33 -9.71
CA ALA A 26 19.33 20.61 -10.37
C ALA A 26 18.12 20.58 -11.31
N LEU A 27 17.91 19.46 -12.01
CA LEU A 27 16.75 19.29 -12.89
C LEU A 27 15.47 19.13 -12.06
N SER A 28 15.54 18.43 -10.93
CA SER A 28 14.40 18.32 -10.00
C SER A 28 13.95 19.69 -9.49
N LYS A 29 14.89 20.56 -9.11
CA LYS A 29 14.59 21.93 -8.68
C LYS A 29 13.92 22.72 -9.80
N GLU A 30 14.51 22.71 -10.99
CA GLU A 30 13.99 23.43 -12.15
C GLU A 30 12.55 22.99 -12.50
N LEU A 31 12.30 21.67 -12.54
CA LEU A 31 10.97 21.11 -12.75
C LEU A 31 9.99 21.49 -11.64
N GLY A 32 10.42 21.41 -10.38
CA GLY A 32 9.57 21.79 -9.25
C GLY A 32 9.20 23.28 -9.28
N HIS A 33 10.13 24.15 -9.68
CA HIS A 33 9.86 25.58 -9.78
C HIS A 33 8.87 25.87 -10.91
N ALA A 34 9.09 25.30 -12.09
CA ALA A 34 8.17 25.43 -13.21
C ALA A 34 6.78 24.87 -12.89
N LEU A 35 6.70 23.76 -12.14
CA LEU A 35 5.43 23.20 -11.66
C LEU A 35 4.70 24.18 -10.72
N PHE A 36 5.41 24.76 -9.76
CA PHE A 36 4.80 25.70 -8.81
C PHE A 36 4.38 27.01 -9.47
N GLU A 37 5.13 27.46 -10.47
CA GLU A 37 4.75 28.58 -11.32
C GLU A 37 3.45 28.29 -12.08
N ALA A 38 3.34 27.12 -12.70
CA ALA A 38 2.12 26.68 -13.40
C ALA A 38 0.90 26.56 -12.47
N ILE A 39 1.08 26.12 -11.22
CA ILE A 39 0.02 26.05 -10.19
C ILE A 39 -0.34 27.45 -9.64
N GLY A 40 0.57 28.42 -9.78
CA GLY A 40 0.46 29.74 -9.17
C GLY A 40 0.62 29.69 -7.64
N VAL A 41 1.66 28.99 -7.17
CA VAL A 41 2.05 28.94 -5.76
C VAL A 41 2.81 30.23 -5.41
N PRO A 42 2.35 31.04 -4.43
CA PRO A 42 3.05 32.25 -4.01
C PRO A 42 4.49 31.96 -3.52
N PRO A 43 5.49 32.80 -3.84
CA PRO A 43 6.89 32.59 -3.44
C PRO A 43 7.11 32.50 -1.93
N ASN A 44 6.22 33.09 -1.13
CA ASN A 44 6.26 33.09 0.33
C ASN A 44 5.42 31.98 0.97
N GLN A 45 4.74 31.14 0.17
CA GLN A 45 3.96 30.03 0.69
C GLN A 45 4.89 28.94 1.23
N VAL A 46 4.75 28.64 2.52
CA VAL A 46 5.47 27.56 3.19
C VAL A 46 4.59 26.30 3.14
N GLY A 47 5.17 25.19 2.71
CA GLY A 47 4.47 23.91 2.68
C GLY A 47 4.31 23.32 4.09
N PRO A 48 3.38 22.38 4.29
CA PRO A 48 3.22 21.71 5.58
C PRO A 48 4.49 20.93 5.97
N SER A 49 4.72 20.77 7.27
CA SER A 49 5.87 20.03 7.81
C SER A 49 5.83 18.55 7.47
N ASP A 50 4.63 17.96 7.46
CA ASP A 50 4.38 16.58 7.04
C ASP A 50 3.38 16.55 5.89
N VAL A 51 3.90 16.80 4.70
CA VAL A 51 3.10 16.83 3.47
C VAL A 51 2.56 15.45 3.07
N GLY A 52 3.18 14.36 3.53
CA GLY A 52 2.72 13.00 3.23
C GLY A 52 1.39 12.71 3.91
N THR A 53 1.36 12.87 5.23
CA THR A 53 0.15 12.71 6.04
C THR A 53 -0.96 13.66 5.60
N GLU A 54 -0.64 14.92 5.30
CA GLU A 54 -1.64 15.90 4.83
C GLU A 54 -2.19 15.56 3.43
N MET A 55 -1.37 14.99 2.55
CA MET A 55 -1.81 14.51 1.25
C MET A 55 -2.74 13.30 1.39
N GLU A 56 -2.41 12.31 2.22
CA GLU A 56 -3.26 11.15 2.49
C GLU A 56 -4.61 11.58 3.09
N ALA A 57 -4.59 12.49 4.08
CA ALA A 57 -5.80 13.07 4.64
C ALA A 57 -6.61 13.89 3.61
N GLY A 58 -5.93 14.58 2.69
CA GLY A 58 -6.56 15.29 1.57
C GLY A 58 -7.29 14.35 0.62
N ILE A 59 -6.60 13.30 0.17
CA ILE A 59 -7.16 12.25 -0.70
C ILE A 59 -8.38 11.62 -0.03
N ARG A 60 -8.25 11.13 1.21
CA ARG A 60 -9.36 10.47 1.91
C ARG A 60 -10.58 11.35 2.07
N ARG A 61 -10.40 12.61 2.51
CA ARG A 61 -11.52 13.55 2.66
C ARG A 61 -12.22 13.79 1.34
N HIS A 62 -11.47 13.91 0.25
CA HIS A 62 -12.05 14.15 -1.07
C HIS A 62 -12.82 12.93 -1.57
N LEU A 63 -12.20 11.74 -1.57
CA LEU A 63 -12.86 10.51 -2.00
C LEU A 63 -14.12 10.22 -1.15
N HIS A 64 -14.07 10.45 0.17
CA HIS A 64 -15.22 10.26 1.05
C HIS A 64 -16.35 11.27 0.80
N SER A 65 -16.01 12.51 0.44
CA SER A 65 -17.04 13.50 0.06
C SER A 65 -17.81 13.11 -1.20
N LEU A 66 -17.19 12.32 -2.09
CA LEU A 66 -17.78 11.85 -3.35
C LEU A 66 -18.50 10.51 -3.20
N ARG A 67 -17.98 9.60 -2.36
CA ARG A 67 -18.52 8.26 -2.09
C ARG A 67 -18.60 7.97 -0.60
N PRO A 68 -19.51 8.65 0.14
CA PRO A 68 -19.67 8.42 1.58
C PRO A 68 -20.22 7.02 1.90
N ASP A 69 -20.77 6.32 0.91
CA ASP A 69 -21.25 4.94 0.98
C ASP A 69 -20.13 3.89 1.00
N LEU A 70 -18.88 4.27 0.68
CA LEU A 70 -17.72 3.38 0.69
C LEU A 70 -16.87 3.55 1.95
N ARG A 71 -16.18 2.47 2.34
CA ARG A 71 -15.21 2.48 3.44
C ARG A 71 -13.87 2.97 2.92
N ILE A 72 -13.46 4.17 3.34
CA ILE A 72 -12.19 4.79 2.93
C ILE A 72 -11.29 4.95 4.17
N GLN A 73 -10.15 4.26 4.18
CA GLN A 73 -9.26 4.17 5.34
C GLN A 73 -7.85 4.65 5.06
N ASP A 74 -7.16 4.97 6.16
CA ASP A 74 -5.76 5.37 6.22
C ASP A 74 -4.92 4.18 6.69
N SER A 75 -3.92 3.80 5.90
CA SER A 75 -2.90 2.83 6.28
C SER A 75 -3.39 1.47 6.82
N PRO A 76 -4.55 0.90 6.41
CA PRO A 76 -4.96 -0.41 6.94
C PRO A 76 -4.05 -1.52 6.44
N SER A 77 -4.04 -2.62 7.19
CA SER A 77 -3.40 -3.84 6.72
C SER A 77 -4.23 -4.44 5.58
N ALA A 78 -3.58 -4.87 4.50
CA ALA A 78 -4.22 -5.60 3.41
C ALA A 78 -5.04 -6.79 3.94
N ALA A 79 -4.55 -7.45 5.00
CA ALA A 79 -5.19 -8.58 5.68
C ALA A 79 -6.57 -8.27 6.30
N GLU A 80 -6.97 -7.00 6.44
CA GLU A 80 -8.33 -6.63 6.83
C GLU A 80 -9.36 -6.99 5.75
N PHE A 81 -8.93 -7.06 4.49
CA PHE A 81 -9.81 -7.25 3.34
C PHE A 81 -9.93 -8.71 2.92
N GLU A 82 -11.08 -9.04 2.34
CA GLU A 82 -11.43 -10.39 1.89
C GLU A 82 -10.30 -11.08 1.11
N GLN A 83 -9.71 -10.37 0.14
CA GLN A 83 -8.72 -10.94 -0.77
C GLN A 83 -7.43 -11.39 -0.07
N TYR A 84 -7.09 -10.80 1.08
CA TYR A 84 -5.81 -11.02 1.77
C TYR A 84 -5.98 -11.53 3.20
N ARG A 85 -7.21 -11.76 3.66
CA ARG A 85 -7.52 -12.18 5.04
C ARG A 85 -6.75 -13.42 5.48
N HIS A 86 -6.48 -14.33 4.55
CA HIS A 86 -5.71 -15.55 4.81
C HIS A 86 -4.27 -15.29 5.29
N LEU A 87 -3.70 -14.12 5.03
CA LEU A 87 -2.38 -13.74 5.52
C LEU A 87 -2.33 -13.62 7.05
N THR A 88 -3.48 -13.52 7.73
CA THR A 88 -3.56 -13.53 9.20
C THR A 88 -3.47 -14.91 9.83
N VAL A 89 -3.66 -15.98 9.05
CA VAL A 89 -3.78 -17.35 9.56
C VAL A 89 -2.50 -17.81 10.24
N PHE A 90 -1.35 -17.64 9.59
CA PHE A 90 -0.07 -18.10 10.12
C PHE A 90 0.43 -17.26 11.32
N PRO A 91 0.37 -15.91 11.30
CA PRO A 91 0.63 -15.10 12.49
C PRO A 91 -0.22 -15.50 13.71
N ARG A 92 -1.51 -15.83 13.47
CA ARG A 92 -2.39 -16.32 14.54
C ARG A 92 -1.97 -17.70 15.04
N PHE A 93 -1.69 -18.65 14.14
CA PHE A 93 -1.20 -19.98 14.51
C PHE A 93 0.06 -19.89 15.37
N ARG A 94 1.04 -19.07 14.98
CA ARG A 94 2.29 -18.87 15.73
C ARG A 94 2.05 -18.34 17.16
N ARG A 95 1.12 -17.39 17.32
CA ARG A 95 0.78 -16.79 18.62
C ARG A 95 -0.01 -17.74 19.52
N ASP A 96 -0.96 -18.47 18.95
CA ASP A 96 -1.95 -19.23 19.72
C ASP A 96 -1.49 -20.70 19.95
N ARG A 97 -0.36 -21.13 19.38
CA ARG A 97 0.18 -22.50 19.56
C ARG A 97 0.61 -22.75 21.00
N SER A 98 0.20 -23.89 21.56
CA SER A 98 0.66 -24.43 22.84
C SER A 98 1.30 -25.80 22.66
N ASP A 99 2.06 -26.24 23.67
CA ASP A 99 2.51 -27.63 23.80
C ASP A 99 1.32 -28.49 24.24
N THR A 100 0.77 -29.27 23.31
CA THR A 100 -0.45 -30.03 23.54
C THR A 100 -0.18 -31.24 24.44
N ALA A 101 0.98 -31.87 24.29
CA ALA A 101 1.40 -33.00 25.09
C ALA A 101 1.59 -32.62 26.58
N ALA A 102 2.03 -31.39 26.87
CA ALA A 102 2.17 -30.90 28.24
C ALA A 102 0.86 -30.94 29.04
N HIS A 103 -0.30 -30.82 28.37
CA HIS A 103 -1.61 -30.88 29.03
C HIS A 103 -1.96 -32.27 29.59
N LEU A 104 -1.30 -33.35 29.13
CA LEU A 104 -1.51 -34.70 29.66
C LEU A 104 -0.72 -34.99 30.93
N ALA A 105 0.28 -34.17 31.28
CA ALA A 105 1.15 -34.43 32.44
C ALA A 105 0.38 -34.53 33.78
N PRO A 106 -0.61 -33.66 34.09
CA PRO A 106 -1.41 -33.79 35.30
C PRO A 106 -2.29 -35.05 35.31
N VAL A 107 -2.81 -35.46 34.15
CA VAL A 107 -3.64 -36.67 34.01
C VAL A 107 -2.79 -37.91 34.22
N ALA A 108 -1.60 -37.95 33.62
CA ALA A 108 -0.63 -39.01 33.82
C ALA A 108 -0.23 -39.14 35.30
N ALA A 109 0.01 -38.02 35.99
CA ALA A 109 0.31 -38.01 37.42
C ALA A 109 -0.87 -38.54 38.26
N ALA A 110 -2.10 -38.15 37.94
CA ALA A 110 -3.30 -38.65 38.63
C ALA A 110 -3.48 -40.16 38.46
N VAL A 111 -3.29 -40.69 37.25
CA VAL A 111 -3.34 -42.15 36.99
C VAL A 111 -2.21 -42.89 37.72
N ALA A 112 -1.01 -42.32 37.78
CA ALA A 112 0.11 -42.90 38.52
C ALA A 112 -0.15 -42.99 40.03
N ALA A 113 -0.95 -42.07 40.58
CA ALA A 113 -1.32 -42.05 42.01
C ALA A 113 -2.44 -43.03 42.38
N MET A 114 -3.13 -43.65 41.40
CA MET A 114 -4.18 -44.63 41.67
C MET A 114 -3.61 -45.95 42.21
N SER A 115 -4.42 -46.70 42.97
CA SER A 115 -4.02 -48.04 43.42
C SER A 115 -3.72 -48.99 42.24
N PRO A 116 -2.74 -49.90 42.37
CA PRO A 116 -2.42 -50.87 41.32
C PRO A 116 -3.64 -51.72 40.93
N SER A 117 -3.93 -51.78 39.64
CA SER A 117 -5.00 -52.61 39.06
C SER A 117 -4.79 -52.76 37.55
N ASN A 118 -5.36 -53.81 36.95
CA ASN A 118 -5.32 -53.99 35.49
C ASN A 118 -5.92 -52.79 34.73
N ASN A 119 -6.93 -52.13 35.31
CA ASN A 119 -7.53 -50.93 34.74
C ASN A 119 -6.56 -49.75 34.74
N ARG A 120 -5.78 -49.57 35.83
CA ARG A 120 -4.72 -48.55 35.90
C ARG A 120 -3.65 -48.80 34.85
N GLU A 121 -3.17 -50.04 34.72
CA GLU A 121 -2.14 -50.39 33.71
C GLU A 121 -2.63 -50.11 32.28
N ASN A 122 -3.88 -50.46 31.98
CA ASN A 122 -4.48 -50.16 30.69
C ASN A 122 -4.63 -48.64 30.45
N LEU A 123 -5.06 -47.86 31.45
CA LEU A 123 -5.13 -46.40 31.37
C LEU A 123 -3.75 -45.76 31.15
N GLN A 124 -2.73 -46.27 31.84
CA GLN A 124 -1.36 -45.78 31.69
C GLN A 124 -0.83 -46.03 30.27
N ARG A 125 -1.02 -47.24 29.71
CA ARG A 125 -0.66 -47.54 28.33
C ARG A 125 -1.37 -46.62 27.33
N LEU A 126 -2.68 -46.42 27.49
CA LEU A 126 -3.46 -45.53 26.61
C LEU A 126 -2.98 -44.07 26.72
N LEU A 127 -2.61 -43.60 27.92
CA LEU A 127 -2.05 -42.26 28.12
C LEU A 127 -0.66 -42.11 27.52
N GLU A 128 0.18 -43.13 27.59
CA GLU A 128 1.51 -43.15 26.95
C GLU A 128 1.36 -43.08 25.42
N GLU A 129 0.47 -43.90 24.84
CA GLU A 129 0.15 -43.87 23.40
C GLU A 129 -0.40 -42.50 22.96
N ALA A 130 -1.32 -41.91 23.72
CA ALA A 130 -1.85 -40.58 23.45
C ALA A 130 -0.76 -39.49 23.56
N SER A 131 0.08 -39.55 24.58
CA SER A 131 1.17 -38.59 24.80
C SER A 131 2.20 -38.65 23.67
N GLN A 132 2.55 -39.84 23.19
CA GLN A 132 3.47 -40.01 22.05
C GLN A 132 2.88 -39.39 20.78
N ARG A 133 1.59 -39.60 20.49
CA ARG A 133 0.92 -39.00 19.33
C ARG A 133 0.88 -37.49 19.40
N LEU A 134 0.57 -36.92 20.57
CA LEU A 134 0.55 -35.47 20.75
C LEU A 134 1.93 -34.85 20.61
N ARG A 135 2.99 -35.47 21.17
CA ARG A 135 4.36 -35.01 20.97
C ARG A 135 4.75 -35.01 19.49
N ALA A 136 4.43 -36.08 18.75
CA ALA A 136 4.68 -36.13 17.32
C ALA A 136 3.94 -35.00 16.55
N GLN A 137 2.73 -34.65 16.97
CA GLN A 137 1.99 -33.53 16.40
C GLN A 137 2.59 -32.16 16.78
N ASP A 138 3.05 -32.00 18.02
CA ASP A 138 3.73 -30.78 18.48
C ASP A 138 5.06 -30.58 17.74
N ASP A 139 5.82 -31.65 17.49
CA ASP A 139 7.06 -31.65 16.72
C ASP A 139 6.80 -31.25 15.25
N LEU A 140 5.79 -31.83 14.60
CA LEU A 140 5.38 -31.43 13.24
C LEU A 140 4.93 -29.97 13.18
N SER A 141 4.21 -29.50 14.21
CA SER A 141 3.77 -28.10 14.29
C SER A 141 4.95 -27.15 14.46
N LEU A 142 5.97 -27.56 15.22
CA LEU A 142 7.21 -26.81 15.38
C LEU A 142 8.02 -26.79 14.08
N GLU A 143 8.13 -27.92 13.38
CA GLU A 143 8.77 -27.99 12.06
C GLU A 143 8.08 -27.03 11.09
N LEU A 144 6.75 -27.05 11.02
CA LEU A 144 5.97 -26.11 10.21
C LEU A 144 6.31 -24.65 10.56
N LEU A 145 6.40 -24.32 11.85
CA LEU A 145 6.77 -22.96 12.29
C LEU A 145 8.17 -22.56 11.85
N LEU A 146 9.13 -23.48 11.90
CA LEU A 146 10.52 -23.21 11.56
C LEU A 146 10.76 -23.12 10.05
N GLN A 147 9.94 -23.80 9.24
CA GLN A 147 10.12 -23.89 7.79
C GLN A 147 9.23 -22.93 7.00
N MET A 148 8.13 -22.44 7.56
CA MET A 148 7.22 -21.57 6.82
C MET A 148 7.77 -20.15 6.65
N PRO A 149 7.69 -19.58 5.44
CA PRO A 149 8.14 -18.22 5.19
C PRO A 149 7.27 -17.21 5.95
N GLU A 150 7.92 -16.21 6.54
CA GLU A 150 7.24 -15.06 7.12
C GLU A 150 7.08 -13.96 6.07
N GLU A 151 5.83 -13.65 5.73
CA GLU A 151 5.50 -12.52 4.86
C GLU A 151 5.00 -11.36 5.71
N ALA A 152 5.59 -10.18 5.52
CA ALA A 152 5.14 -8.97 6.19
C ALA A 152 3.76 -8.55 5.68
N LEU A 153 2.84 -8.26 6.62
CA LEU A 153 1.55 -7.69 6.29
C LEU A 153 1.74 -6.32 5.64
N LEU A 154 1.19 -6.16 4.43
CA LEU A 154 1.22 -4.91 3.68
C LEU A 154 0.29 -3.89 4.34
N ASN A 155 0.82 -2.74 4.73
CA ASN A 155 -0.01 -1.57 5.02
C ASN A 155 -0.13 -0.75 3.73
N ILE A 156 -1.32 -0.24 3.46
CA ILE A 156 -1.64 0.49 2.24
C ILE A 156 -2.07 1.90 2.60
N ASP A 157 -1.36 2.92 2.14
CA ASP A 157 -1.54 4.32 2.56
C ASP A 157 -3.01 4.79 2.48
N VAL A 158 -3.69 4.56 1.36
CA VAL A 158 -5.14 4.83 1.24
C VAL A 158 -5.85 3.65 0.59
N THR A 159 -6.98 3.26 1.16
CA THR A 159 -7.82 2.17 0.60
C THR A 159 -9.25 2.61 0.41
N VAL A 160 -9.91 2.02 -0.60
CA VAL A 160 -11.35 2.13 -0.85
C VAL A 160 -11.92 0.73 -0.93
N ALA A 161 -12.91 0.45 -0.10
CA ALA A 161 -13.53 -0.85 0.02
C ALA A 161 -15.05 -0.75 0.20
N ASP A 162 -15.75 -1.86 -0.05
CA ASP A 162 -17.18 -1.92 0.25
C ASP A 162 -17.44 -1.73 1.74
N LEU A 163 -18.53 -1.03 2.07
CA LEU A 163 -19.03 -0.95 3.44
C LEU A 163 -19.98 -2.14 3.67
N ARG A 164 -19.49 -3.24 4.26
CA ARG A 164 -20.30 -4.43 4.58
C ARG A 164 -20.22 -4.78 6.07
N PRO A 165 -21.32 -4.63 6.83
CA PRO A 165 -21.35 -5.08 8.22
C PRO A 165 -21.22 -6.61 8.33
N GLY A 166 -20.41 -7.09 9.27
CA GLY A 166 -20.33 -8.52 9.62
C GLY A 166 -19.59 -9.43 8.62
N SER A 167 -19.16 -8.92 7.47
CA SER A 167 -18.30 -9.64 6.51
C SER A 167 -17.04 -8.85 6.19
N PRO A 168 -15.91 -9.50 5.83
CA PRO A 168 -14.75 -8.78 5.35
C PRO A 168 -15.10 -7.93 4.14
N SER A 169 -14.75 -6.65 4.19
CA SER A 169 -14.89 -5.77 3.05
C SER A 169 -13.99 -6.23 1.91
N ARG A 170 -14.46 -6.10 0.68
CA ARG A 170 -13.63 -6.27 -0.51
C ARG A 170 -12.89 -4.99 -0.80
N LEU A 171 -11.57 -5.08 -0.98
CA LEU A 171 -10.72 -3.98 -1.40
C LEU A 171 -10.92 -3.72 -2.90
N HIS A 172 -11.30 -2.51 -3.26
CA HIS A 172 -11.46 -2.10 -4.66
C HIS A 172 -10.29 -1.29 -5.16
N ILE A 173 -9.86 -0.29 -4.39
CA ILE A 173 -8.74 0.59 -4.75
C ILE A 173 -7.75 0.58 -3.59
N ALA A 174 -6.47 0.42 -3.94
CA ALA A 174 -5.33 0.52 -3.05
C ALA A 174 -4.37 1.57 -3.63
N LEU A 175 -4.10 2.62 -2.86
CA LEU A 175 -3.24 3.72 -3.30
C LEU A 175 -1.99 3.76 -2.45
N SER A 176 -0.83 3.79 -3.10
CA SER A 176 0.41 4.24 -2.48
C SER A 176 0.56 5.74 -2.70
N SER A 177 0.74 6.49 -1.62
CA SER A 177 0.74 7.94 -1.61
C SER A 177 2.18 8.44 -1.42
N LYS A 178 2.74 9.16 -2.41
CA LYS A 178 4.12 9.66 -2.34
C LYS A 178 4.20 11.09 -2.86
N TRP A 179 4.36 12.07 -1.97
CA TRP A 179 4.41 13.49 -2.38
C TRP A 179 5.53 13.76 -3.38
N SER A 180 6.72 13.24 -3.09
CA SER A 180 7.85 13.17 -4.00
C SER A 180 8.53 11.81 -3.89
N LEU A 181 9.24 11.42 -4.94
CA LEU A 181 9.83 10.09 -5.07
C LEU A 181 11.34 10.10 -4.91
N ARG A 182 11.84 8.95 -4.51
CA ARG A 182 13.24 8.54 -4.60
C ARG A 182 13.24 7.13 -5.16
N THR A 183 14.38 6.67 -5.66
CA THR A 183 14.46 5.34 -6.29
C THR A 183 13.98 4.23 -5.36
N ASP A 184 14.43 4.23 -4.11
CA ASP A 184 14.00 3.30 -3.06
C ASP A 184 12.49 3.37 -2.81
N ARG A 185 11.92 4.57 -2.70
CA ARG A 185 10.47 4.78 -2.50
C ARG A 185 9.63 4.34 -3.69
N ALA A 186 10.12 4.54 -4.91
CA ALA A 186 9.43 4.08 -6.10
C ALA A 186 9.48 2.55 -6.21
N GLN A 187 10.62 1.93 -5.87
CA GLN A 187 10.74 0.47 -5.80
C GLN A 187 9.86 -0.14 -4.71
N ASP A 188 9.70 0.55 -3.57
CA ASP A 188 8.75 0.12 -2.53
C ASP A 188 7.33 0.03 -3.08
N CYS A 189 6.86 1.04 -3.83
CA CYS A 189 5.53 0.99 -4.47
C CYS A 189 5.40 -0.20 -5.43
N VAL A 190 6.44 -0.47 -6.24
CA VAL A 190 6.45 -1.62 -7.17
C VAL A 190 6.39 -2.95 -6.40
N SER A 191 7.13 -3.07 -5.30
CA SER A 191 7.12 -4.24 -4.42
C SER A 191 5.76 -4.45 -3.74
N GLN A 192 5.15 -3.38 -3.24
CA GLN A 192 3.80 -3.42 -2.66
C GLN A 192 2.79 -3.97 -3.69
N GLY A 193 2.78 -3.42 -4.91
CA GLY A 193 1.91 -3.89 -5.99
C GLY A 193 2.16 -5.36 -6.35
N ALA A 194 3.42 -5.77 -6.49
CA ALA A 194 3.79 -7.15 -6.78
C ALA A 194 3.29 -8.12 -5.69
N LYS A 195 3.37 -7.73 -4.42
CA LYS A 195 2.85 -8.54 -3.31
C LYS A 195 1.32 -8.59 -3.32
N LEU A 196 0.62 -7.48 -3.60
CA LEU A 196 -0.83 -7.49 -3.77
C LEU A 196 -1.27 -8.41 -4.91
N VAL A 197 -0.53 -8.44 -6.02
CA VAL A 197 -0.77 -9.37 -7.13
C VAL A 197 -0.55 -10.82 -6.69
N ALA A 198 0.59 -11.12 -6.08
CA ALA A 198 0.99 -12.48 -5.74
C ALA A 198 0.13 -13.11 -4.63
N GLN A 199 -0.32 -12.30 -3.68
CA GLN A 199 -1.00 -12.79 -2.47
C GLN A 199 -2.52 -12.70 -2.53
N ARG A 200 -3.15 -12.21 -3.60
CA ARG A 200 -4.61 -12.05 -3.61
C ARG A 200 -5.33 -13.40 -3.75
N ARG A 201 -6.50 -13.52 -3.12
CA ARG A 201 -7.53 -14.52 -3.42
C ARG A 201 -8.79 -13.81 -3.92
N GLY A 202 -8.96 -13.76 -5.24
CA GLY A 202 -10.09 -13.07 -5.88
C GLY A 202 -9.65 -11.97 -6.86
N ARG A 203 -10.55 -11.01 -7.13
CA ARG A 203 -10.26 -9.91 -8.06
C ARG A 203 -9.17 -9.01 -7.48
N MET A 204 -8.23 -8.63 -8.35
CA MET A 204 -7.19 -7.64 -8.04
C MET A 204 -7.84 -6.29 -7.72
N PRO A 205 -7.51 -5.65 -6.58
CA PRO A 205 -7.83 -4.23 -6.40
C PRO A 205 -7.05 -3.38 -7.39
N HIS A 206 -7.62 -2.26 -7.82
CA HIS A 206 -6.89 -1.26 -8.58
C HIS A 206 -5.75 -0.72 -7.71
N PHE A 207 -4.50 -0.96 -8.10
CA PHE A 207 -3.34 -0.51 -7.35
C PHE A 207 -2.58 0.57 -8.10
N ALA A 208 -2.64 1.80 -7.58
CA ALA A 208 -2.04 2.98 -8.22
C ALA A 208 -1.18 3.77 -7.25
N VAL A 209 -0.33 4.64 -7.80
CA VAL A 209 0.47 5.58 -7.01
C VAL A 209 -0.08 7.00 -7.20
N VAL A 210 -0.33 7.73 -6.12
CA VAL A 210 -0.72 9.14 -6.16
C VAL A 210 0.48 10.00 -5.78
N THR A 211 0.81 11.03 -6.58
CA THR A 211 2.05 11.79 -6.41
C THR A 211 2.01 13.23 -6.91
N MET A 212 2.98 14.03 -6.45
CA MET A 212 3.38 15.33 -7.00
C MET A 212 4.85 15.33 -7.47
N GLU A 213 5.43 14.15 -7.72
CA GLU A 213 6.80 14.02 -8.22
C GLU A 213 6.94 14.66 -9.61
N PRO A 214 7.80 15.68 -9.77
CA PRO A 214 7.90 16.40 -11.03
C PRO A 214 8.84 15.74 -12.05
N ARG A 215 9.67 14.76 -11.67
CA ARG A 215 10.67 14.16 -12.57
C ARG A 215 10.11 12.96 -13.36
N PRO A 216 10.15 13.02 -14.70
CA PRO A 216 9.76 11.88 -15.54
C PRO A 216 10.58 10.61 -15.29
N SER A 217 11.85 10.73 -14.86
CA SER A 217 12.69 9.57 -14.55
C SER A 217 12.22 8.77 -13.33
N MET A 218 11.67 9.44 -12.31
CA MET A 218 11.11 8.78 -11.13
C MET A 218 9.74 8.18 -11.45
N LEU A 219 8.88 8.92 -12.16
CA LEU A 219 7.59 8.42 -12.64
C LEU A 219 7.77 7.19 -13.53
N LYS A 220 8.83 7.16 -14.36
CA LYS A 220 9.19 6.00 -15.19
C LYS A 220 9.42 4.74 -14.38
N ILE A 221 9.97 4.81 -13.16
CA ILE A 221 10.20 3.61 -12.33
C ILE A 221 8.87 2.90 -12.02
N LEU A 222 7.81 3.66 -11.81
CA LEU A 222 6.46 3.14 -11.53
C LEU A 222 5.71 2.75 -12.81
N GLY A 223 5.86 3.56 -13.86
CA GLY A 223 5.08 3.42 -15.09
C GLY A 223 5.67 2.46 -16.12
N ASP A 224 6.97 2.20 -16.11
CA ASP A 224 7.68 1.46 -17.17
C ASP A 224 7.99 0.03 -16.74
N GLY A 225 7.08 -0.91 -17.05
CA GLY A 225 7.43 -2.32 -17.22
C GLY A 225 7.38 -3.27 -16.00
N SER A 226 6.31 -3.26 -15.20
CA SER A 226 6.10 -4.33 -14.20
C SER A 226 4.69 -4.92 -14.16
N GLY A 227 3.66 -4.19 -14.62
CA GLY A 227 2.27 -4.55 -14.36
C GLY A 227 1.90 -4.56 -12.86
N SER A 228 2.85 -4.27 -11.96
CA SER A 228 2.64 -4.24 -10.51
C SER A 228 1.91 -2.98 -10.08
N VAL A 229 2.07 -1.89 -10.82
CA VAL A 229 1.35 -0.61 -10.63
C VAL A 229 0.47 -0.42 -11.85
N ASP A 230 -0.82 -0.18 -11.65
CA ASP A 230 -1.78 0.00 -12.75
C ASP A 230 -1.55 1.34 -13.46
N CYS A 231 -1.38 2.42 -12.70
CA CYS A 231 -1.06 3.74 -13.20
C CYS A 231 -0.54 4.65 -12.07
N ILE A 232 -0.09 5.84 -12.48
CA ILE A 232 0.27 6.93 -11.58
C ILE A 232 -0.78 8.02 -11.76
N TYR A 233 -1.39 8.47 -10.67
CA TYR A 233 -2.24 9.66 -10.66
C TYR A 233 -1.41 10.86 -10.17
N HIS A 234 -1.18 11.81 -11.06
CA HIS A 234 -0.55 13.08 -10.68
C HIS A 234 -1.62 14.03 -10.13
N LEU A 235 -1.37 14.64 -8.97
CA LEU A 235 -2.37 15.50 -8.30
C LEU A 235 -2.70 16.80 -9.07
N ASP A 236 -1.86 17.17 -10.04
CA ASP A 236 -2.10 18.26 -10.98
C ASP A 236 -1.35 18.00 -12.30
N LEU A 237 -1.83 17.04 -13.11
CA LEU A 237 -1.13 16.68 -14.35
C LEU A 237 -1.06 17.85 -15.35
N PRO A 238 -2.12 18.67 -15.55
CA PRO A 238 -2.05 19.84 -16.44
C PRO A 238 -0.94 20.82 -16.06
N ALA A 239 -0.72 21.09 -14.77
CA ALA A 239 0.38 21.95 -14.36
C ALA A 239 1.76 21.33 -14.61
N LEU A 240 1.89 20.01 -14.49
CA LEU A 240 3.13 19.32 -14.84
C LEU A 240 3.37 19.33 -16.36
N GLU A 241 2.34 19.16 -17.18
CA GLU A 241 2.42 19.33 -18.63
C GLU A 241 2.93 20.73 -18.99
N GLN A 242 2.30 21.78 -18.43
CA GLN A 242 2.69 23.18 -18.63
C GLN A 242 4.16 23.43 -18.20
N ALA A 243 4.57 22.86 -17.06
CA ALA A 243 5.95 22.96 -16.59
C ALA A 243 6.94 22.31 -17.57
N MET A 244 6.61 21.11 -18.05
CA MET A 244 7.42 20.38 -19.02
C MET A 244 7.55 21.14 -20.35
N GLU A 245 6.47 21.75 -20.84
CA GLU A 245 6.46 22.58 -22.05
C GLU A 245 7.33 23.84 -21.89
N THR A 246 7.14 24.55 -20.78
CA THR A 246 7.93 25.75 -20.44
C THR A 246 9.43 25.45 -20.45
N LEU A 247 9.85 24.29 -19.90
CA LEU A 247 11.25 23.91 -19.85
C LEU A 247 11.82 23.45 -21.20
N VAL A 248 10.99 22.89 -22.10
CA VAL A 248 11.39 22.54 -23.47
C VAL A 248 11.67 23.80 -24.30
N ASP A 249 10.90 24.85 -24.09
CA ASP A 249 10.97 26.09 -24.86
C ASP A 249 12.11 27.02 -24.45
N LEU A 250 12.79 26.73 -23.33
CA LEU A 250 13.97 27.48 -22.90
C LEU A 250 15.03 27.54 -24.02
N PRO A 251 15.69 28.70 -24.24
CA PRO A 251 16.67 28.88 -25.32
C PRO A 251 17.77 27.81 -25.37
N ARG A 252 18.20 27.30 -24.20
CA ARG A 252 19.22 26.25 -24.08
C ARG A 252 18.76 24.83 -24.50
N ARG A 253 17.44 24.60 -24.62
CA ARG A 253 16.81 23.31 -24.98
C ARG A 253 15.98 23.35 -26.26
N ARG A 254 15.59 24.54 -26.73
CA ARG A 254 14.75 24.73 -27.90
C ARG A 254 15.28 23.98 -29.13
N GLY A 255 14.41 23.20 -29.77
CA GLY A 255 14.74 22.40 -30.96
C GLY A 255 15.61 21.16 -30.72
N ARG A 256 15.97 20.85 -29.46
CA ARG A 256 16.78 19.67 -29.11
C ARG A 256 15.89 18.55 -28.58
N LYS A 257 16.27 17.30 -28.83
CA LYS A 257 15.66 16.15 -28.16
C LYS A 257 15.99 16.21 -26.66
N TRP A 258 14.96 16.29 -25.82
CA TRP A 258 15.10 16.32 -24.37
C TRP A 258 14.48 15.06 -23.75
N ALA A 259 15.33 14.18 -23.21
CA ALA A 259 14.93 12.87 -22.73
C ALA A 259 13.83 12.87 -21.65
N PRO A 260 13.79 13.83 -20.69
CA PRO A 260 12.67 13.96 -19.76
C PRO A 260 11.31 14.13 -20.46
N MET A 261 11.21 15.02 -21.45
CA MET A 261 9.96 15.21 -22.21
C MET A 261 9.57 13.97 -23.02
N GLN A 262 10.55 13.26 -23.60
CA GLN A 262 10.26 12.00 -24.31
C GLN A 262 9.71 10.94 -23.37
N THR A 263 10.30 10.82 -22.17
CA THR A 263 9.85 9.89 -21.13
C THR A 263 8.44 10.25 -20.67
N PHE A 264 8.20 11.52 -20.40
CA PHE A 264 6.90 12.05 -19.98
C PHE A 264 5.80 11.76 -21.00
N ARG A 265 6.01 12.13 -22.27
CA ARG A 265 5.07 11.86 -23.36
C ARG A 265 4.80 10.36 -23.54
N ARG A 266 5.82 9.52 -23.39
CA ARG A 266 5.65 8.07 -23.45
C ARG A 266 4.75 7.55 -22.33
N LEU A 267 4.93 8.04 -21.10
CA LEU A 267 4.10 7.63 -19.96
C LEU A 267 2.63 8.02 -20.15
N ILE A 268 2.35 9.23 -20.64
CA ILE A 268 0.98 9.66 -20.96
C ILE A 268 0.40 8.83 -22.10
N ALA A 269 1.14 8.67 -23.21
CA ALA A 269 0.67 7.91 -24.37
C ALA A 269 0.36 6.43 -24.03
N GLN A 270 1.07 5.86 -23.06
CA GLN A 270 0.86 4.49 -22.57
C GLN A 270 -0.21 4.40 -21.47
N ARG A 271 -0.88 5.51 -21.12
CA ARG A 271 -1.82 5.60 -19.99
C ARG A 271 -1.23 5.14 -18.64
N ARG A 272 0.05 5.44 -18.44
CA ARG A 272 0.79 5.10 -17.21
C ARG A 272 0.91 6.28 -16.24
N LEU A 273 0.74 7.50 -16.75
CA LEU A 273 0.64 8.73 -15.98
C LEU A 273 -0.70 9.40 -16.37
N LEU A 274 -1.58 9.54 -15.39
CA LEU A 274 -2.97 9.98 -15.52
C LEU A 274 -3.23 11.18 -14.61
N ASP A 275 -4.25 11.97 -14.95
CA ASP A 275 -4.70 13.06 -14.07
C ASP A 275 -5.45 12.49 -12.86
N TYR A 276 -5.43 13.21 -11.74
CA TYR A 276 -6.17 12.81 -10.55
C TYR A 276 -7.68 12.67 -10.78
N ASP A 277 -8.27 13.38 -11.75
CA ASP A 277 -9.68 13.20 -12.13
C ASP A 277 -9.99 11.77 -12.59
N GLU A 278 -9.03 11.08 -13.23
CA GLU A 278 -9.23 9.69 -13.68
C GLU A 278 -9.32 8.71 -12.51
N LEU A 279 -8.76 9.04 -11.34
CA LEU A 279 -9.02 8.27 -10.10
C LEU A 279 -10.46 8.48 -9.62
N LEU A 280 -11.03 9.66 -9.83
CA LEU A 280 -12.42 9.95 -9.45
C LEU A 280 -13.39 9.21 -10.36
N GLU A 281 -13.05 9.05 -11.64
CA GLU A 281 -13.81 8.21 -12.58
C GLU A 281 -13.77 6.73 -12.17
N GLU A 282 -12.60 6.19 -11.79
CA GLU A 282 -12.47 4.83 -11.26
C GLU A 282 -13.30 4.65 -9.99
N LEU A 283 -13.24 5.63 -9.07
CA LEU A 283 -14.06 5.66 -7.85
C LEU A 283 -15.57 5.67 -8.16
N ALA A 284 -16.00 6.45 -9.14
CA ALA A 284 -17.40 6.55 -9.56
C ALA A 284 -17.90 5.23 -10.19
N GLY A 285 -17.02 4.49 -10.87
CA GLY A 285 -17.32 3.19 -11.47
C GLY A 285 -17.48 2.04 -10.47
N LEU A 286 -17.12 2.24 -9.20
CA LEU A 286 -17.26 1.20 -8.18
C LEU A 286 -18.73 0.92 -7.83
N PRO A 287 -19.09 -0.34 -7.52
CA PRO A 287 -20.44 -0.68 -7.09
C PRO A 287 -20.85 0.13 -5.84
N PRO A 288 -22.15 0.34 -5.61
CA PRO A 288 -22.64 1.00 -4.40
C PRO A 288 -22.27 0.18 -3.16
N GLY A 289 -21.93 0.85 -2.06
CA GLY A 289 -21.81 0.19 -0.76
C GLY A 289 -23.15 -0.44 -0.37
N GLU A 290 -23.14 -1.70 0.07
CA GLU A 290 -24.35 -2.32 0.61
C GLU A 290 -24.71 -1.61 1.92
N ALA A 291 -25.70 -0.71 1.86
CA ALA A 291 -26.24 -0.10 3.07
C ALA A 291 -26.64 -1.21 4.04
N ALA A 292 -26.19 -1.07 5.30
CA ALA A 292 -26.60 -1.96 6.38
C ALA A 292 -28.13 -2.04 6.38
N ARG A 293 -28.67 -3.21 5.99
CA ARG A 293 -30.08 -3.53 6.14
C ARG A 293 -30.41 -3.80 7.60
#